data_AF-A0A7K3EB87-F1
#
_entry.id   AF-A0A7K3EB87-F1
#
_cell.length_a   1.000
_cell.length_b   1.000
_cell.length_c   1.000
_cell.angle_alpha   90.00
_cell.angle_beta   90.00
_cell.angle_gamma   90.00
#
_symmetry.space_group_name_H-M   'P 1'
#
loop_
_entity.id
_entity.type
_entity.pdbx_description
1 polymer ?
#
loop_
_entity_poly.entity_id
_entity_poly.type
_entity_poly.pdbx_seq_one_letter_code
_entity_poly.pdbx_strand_id
1 'polypeptide(L)'
;MAQQAGIPPGERQLAVLEGVLERVTYANEDNGYTVARVDTGRGGGDLLTVVGALLGAQVGESLRMEGRWGSHPQYGKQFTVENYTTVLPATVQGIRRYLGSGLVKGIGPVFADRITRHFGLDTLQIIEEEPKRLIEVPGLGPKRTKKIADAWEEQKA
;
A
#
# COMPACT_ATOMS: atom_id res chain seq x y z
N MET A 1 -12.78 -40.78 -22.55
CA MET A 1 -11.36 -40.69 -22.19
C MET A 1 -10.82 -39.40 -22.81
N ALA A 2 -10.66 -38.34 -22.02
CA ALA A 2 -10.15 -37.05 -22.49
C ALA A 2 -8.76 -36.84 -21.89
N GLN A 3 -7.80 -36.56 -22.77
CA GLN A 3 -6.37 -36.56 -22.52
C GLN A 3 -5.98 -35.37 -21.64
N GLN A 4 -5.19 -35.66 -20.60
CA GLN A 4 -4.49 -34.69 -19.78
C GLN A 4 -3.34 -34.10 -20.61
N ALA A 5 -3.43 -32.82 -20.97
CA ALA A 5 -2.33 -32.07 -21.55
C ALA A 5 -1.33 -31.73 -20.44
N GLY A 6 -0.08 -32.16 -20.63
CA GLY A 6 1.02 -31.98 -19.69
C GLY A 6 1.39 -30.50 -19.52
N ILE A 7 1.61 -30.11 -18.27
CA ILE A 7 2.16 -28.81 -17.87
C ILE A 7 3.68 -28.87 -18.11
N PRO A 8 4.29 -27.90 -18.82
CA PRO A 8 5.74 -27.89 -19.04
C PRO A 8 6.50 -27.65 -17.72
N PRO A 9 7.61 -28.37 -17.45
CA PRO A 9 8.42 -28.15 -16.26
C PRO A 9 9.31 -26.91 -16.47
N GLY A 10 8.93 -25.77 -15.87
CA GLY A 10 9.76 -24.56 -15.94
C GLY A 10 9.16 -23.24 -15.48
N GLU A 11 7.85 -23.16 -15.15
CA GLU A 11 7.28 -21.95 -14.56
C GLU A 11 7.75 -21.80 -13.10
N ARG A 12 8.82 -21.03 -12.89
CA ARG A 12 9.13 -20.46 -11.57
C ARG A 12 7.97 -19.55 -11.20
N GLN A 13 7.01 -20.11 -10.48
CA GLN A 13 5.80 -19.43 -10.05
C GLN A 13 6.18 -18.13 -9.32
N LEU A 14 5.87 -17.00 -9.95
CA LEU A 14 6.01 -15.70 -9.32
C LEU A 14 5.02 -15.66 -8.16
N ALA A 15 5.51 -15.32 -6.98
CA ALA A 15 4.65 -15.05 -5.83
C ALA A 15 4.10 -13.63 -5.97
N VAL A 16 2.84 -13.44 -5.56
CA VAL A 16 2.22 -12.12 -5.46
C VAL A 16 2.26 -11.69 -4.00
N LEU A 17 2.64 -10.44 -3.78
CA LEU A 17 2.74 -9.82 -2.47
C LEU A 17 2.10 -8.44 -2.50
N GLU A 18 1.17 -8.19 -1.59
CA GLU A 18 0.57 -6.86 -1.40
C GLU A 18 1.05 -6.25 -0.08
N GLY A 19 1.31 -4.95 -0.09
CA GLY A 19 1.67 -4.22 1.12
C GLY A 19 1.92 -2.74 0.90
N VAL A 20 2.03 -2.00 1.99
CA VAL A 20 2.28 -0.55 1.98
C VAL A 20 3.78 -0.29 2.00
N LEU A 21 4.28 0.52 1.06
CA LEU A 21 5.65 0.99 1.07
C LEU A 21 5.89 1.92 2.27
N GLU A 22 6.59 1.45 3.30
CA GLU A 22 6.76 2.21 4.54
C GLU A 22 8.03 3.07 4.51
N ARG A 23 9.06 2.63 3.79
CA ARG A 23 10.25 3.46 3.50
C ARG A 23 11.06 2.86 2.36
N VAL A 24 11.77 3.74 1.65
CA VAL A 24 12.86 3.37 0.75
C VAL A 24 14.18 3.50 1.52
N THR A 25 14.93 2.40 1.60
CA THR A 25 16.24 2.36 2.28
C THR A 25 17.37 2.73 1.34
N TYR A 26 17.23 2.38 0.06
CA TYR A 26 18.18 2.72 -0.99
C TYR A 26 17.44 2.78 -2.33
N ALA A 27 17.78 3.76 -3.16
CA ALA A 27 17.33 3.83 -4.54
C ALA A 27 18.53 4.22 -5.41
N ASN A 28 18.70 3.51 -6.52
CA ASN A 28 19.66 3.83 -7.56
C ASN A 28 18.89 4.37 -8.76
N GLU A 29 19.11 5.64 -9.08
CA GLU A 29 18.39 6.34 -10.16
C GLU A 29 18.88 5.94 -11.56
N ASP A 30 20.12 5.44 -11.69
CA ASP A 30 20.71 5.05 -12.97
C ASP A 30 20.14 3.72 -13.52
N ASN A 31 19.77 2.79 -12.64
CA ASN A 31 19.25 1.47 -13.02
C ASN A 31 17.88 1.13 -12.42
N GLY A 32 17.30 2.05 -11.63
CA GLY A 32 16.01 1.88 -10.96
C GLY A 32 16.02 0.91 -9.77
N TYR A 33 17.17 0.38 -9.37
CA TYR A 33 17.26 -0.61 -8.29
C TYR A 33 16.91 0.04 -6.95
N THR A 34 15.86 -0.47 -6.32
CA THR A 34 15.31 0.07 -5.08
C THR A 34 15.26 -1.01 -4.02
N VAL A 35 15.75 -0.68 -2.82
CA VAL A 35 15.59 -1.47 -1.60
C VAL A 35 14.58 -0.76 -0.72
N ALA A 36 13.46 -1.42 -0.49
CA ALA A 36 12.31 -0.87 0.21
C ALA A 36 11.87 -1.77 1.36
N ARG A 37 11.20 -1.16 2.34
CA ARG A 37 10.56 -1.87 3.45
C ARG A 37 9.06 -1.73 3.29
N VAL A 38 8.38 -2.86 3.20
CA VAL A 38 6.94 -2.94 2.95
C VAL A 38 6.24 -3.55 4.14
N ASP A 39 5.18 -2.90 4.63
CA ASP A 39 4.26 -3.53 5.58
C ASP A 39 3.23 -4.38 4.84
N THR A 40 3.20 -5.68 5.14
CA THR A 40 2.27 -6.63 4.51
C THR A 40 0.94 -6.77 5.26
N GLY A 41 0.72 -5.97 6.32
CA GLY A 41 -0.52 -5.99 7.09
C GLY A 41 -0.72 -7.27 7.93
N ARG A 42 0.25 -8.19 7.99
CA ARG A 42 0.16 -9.44 8.79
C ARG A 42 0.27 -9.24 10.30
N GLY A 43 0.32 -7.99 10.78
CA GLY A 43 0.45 -7.65 12.19
C GLY A 43 1.87 -7.80 12.73
N GLY A 44 2.18 -7.07 13.82
CA GLY A 44 3.47 -7.15 14.53
C GLY A 44 4.51 -6.07 14.17
N GLY A 45 4.23 -5.20 13.21
CA GLY A 45 5.17 -4.13 12.80
C GLY A 45 6.41 -4.64 12.05
N ASP A 46 6.41 -5.92 11.67
CA ASP A 46 7.51 -6.53 10.94
C ASP A 46 7.44 -6.12 9.47
N LEU A 47 8.39 -5.28 9.05
CA LEU A 47 8.49 -4.81 7.67
C LEU A 47 9.24 -5.84 6.84
N LEU A 48 8.75 -6.12 5.64
CA LEU A 48 9.42 -6.99 4.69
C LEU A 48 10.41 -6.19 3.84
N THR A 49 11.62 -6.72 3.66
CA THR A 49 12.56 -6.16 2.67
C THR A 49 12.15 -6.60 1.27
N VAL A 50 11.89 -5.64 0.40
CA VAL A 50 11.65 -5.85 -1.02
C VAL A 50 12.74 -5.17 -1.83
N VAL A 51 13.19 -5.81 -2.91
CA VAL A 51 14.27 -5.32 -3.78
C VAL A 51 13.86 -5.44 -5.25
N GLY A 52 14.09 -4.42 -6.07
CA GLY A 52 13.75 -4.47 -7.49
C GLY A 52 13.57 -3.10 -8.11
N ALA A 53 13.10 -3.07 -9.36
CA ALA A 53 12.82 -1.83 -10.07
C ALA A 53 11.46 -1.24 -9.62
N LEU A 54 11.47 -0.46 -8.53
CA LEU A 54 10.28 0.20 -7.96
C LEU A 54 10.18 1.67 -8.41
N LEU A 55 10.44 1.93 -9.69
CA LEU A 55 10.54 3.27 -10.27
C LEU A 55 9.21 4.05 -10.18
N GLY A 56 9.16 5.03 -9.29
CA GLY A 56 7.99 5.90 -9.10
C GLY A 56 7.13 5.54 -7.89
N ALA A 57 7.38 4.42 -7.23
CA ALA A 57 6.68 4.06 -5.98
C ALA A 57 7.01 5.06 -4.86
N GLN A 58 5.98 5.65 -4.27
CA GLN A 58 6.06 6.61 -3.18
C GLN A 58 5.84 5.93 -1.83
N VAL A 59 6.54 6.43 -0.82
CA VAL A 59 6.31 5.99 0.56
C VAL A 59 4.87 6.33 0.96
N GLY A 60 4.16 5.35 1.50
CA GLY A 60 2.74 5.41 1.82
C GLY A 60 1.85 4.72 0.79
N GLU A 61 2.34 4.42 -0.42
CA GLU A 61 1.54 3.73 -1.44
C GLU A 61 1.36 2.25 -1.12
N SER A 62 0.18 1.73 -1.45
CA SER A 62 -0.08 0.30 -1.44
C SER A 62 0.34 -0.29 -2.79
N LEU A 63 1.24 -1.27 -2.74
CA LEU A 63 1.84 -1.90 -3.89
C LEU A 63 1.42 -3.37 -3.94
N ARG A 64 0.98 -3.81 -5.11
CA ARG A 64 0.91 -5.23 -5.46
C ARG A 64 2.13 -5.56 -6.29
N MET A 65 2.99 -6.41 -5.73
CA MET A 65 4.29 -6.79 -6.29
C MET A 65 4.26 -8.25 -6.69
N GLU A 66 4.80 -8.54 -7.87
CA GLU A 66 4.99 -9.89 -8.39
C GLU A 66 6.48 -10.16 -8.50
N GLY A 67 6.90 -11.31 -8.01
CA GLY A 67 8.32 -11.54 -7.83
C GLY A 67 8.67 -12.88 -7.21
N ARG A 68 9.90 -12.99 -6.73
CA ARG A 68 10.45 -14.22 -6.20
C ARG A 68 10.99 -14.02 -4.79
N TRP A 69 10.78 -15.02 -3.95
CA TRP A 69 11.39 -15.07 -2.63
C TRP A 69 12.88 -15.43 -2.75
N GLY A 70 13.73 -14.55 -2.24
CA GLY A 70 15.16 -14.77 -2.08
C GLY A 70 15.54 -14.77 -0.59
N SER A 71 16.71 -15.32 -0.28
CA SER A 71 17.31 -15.19 1.05
C SER A 71 18.73 -14.69 0.87
N HIS A 72 19.08 -13.59 1.54
CA HIS A 72 20.44 -13.12 1.59
C HIS A 72 21.12 -13.65 2.87
N PRO A 73 22.35 -14.20 2.79
CA PRO A 73 23.05 -14.75 3.95
C PRO A 73 23.21 -13.76 5.12
N GLN A 74 23.28 -12.47 4.80
CA GLN A 74 23.54 -11.38 5.74
C GLN A 74 22.28 -10.59 6.17
N TYR A 75 21.21 -10.61 5.35
CA TYR A 75 20.02 -9.75 5.55
C TYR A 75 18.71 -10.53 5.68
N GLY A 76 18.75 -11.86 5.57
CA GLY A 76 17.58 -12.71 5.72
C GLY A 76 16.66 -12.72 4.50
N LYS A 77 15.38 -12.96 4.73
CA LYS A 77 14.36 -13.15 3.68
C LYS A 77 14.05 -11.82 2.99
N GLN A 78 14.19 -11.81 1.68
CA GLN A 78 13.88 -10.66 0.83
C GLN A 78 12.98 -11.08 -0.32
N PHE A 79 12.19 -10.14 -0.82
CA PHE A 79 11.33 -10.37 -1.97
C PHE A 79 11.86 -9.57 -3.16
N THR A 80 12.30 -10.28 -4.20
CA THR A 80 12.78 -9.66 -5.43
C THR A 80 11.59 -9.38 -6.33
N VAL A 81 11.25 -8.11 -6.50
CA VAL A 81 10.16 -7.60 -7.32
C VAL A 81 10.60 -7.58 -8.78
N GLU A 82 9.85 -8.27 -9.64
CA GLU A 82 10.02 -8.22 -11.09
C GLU A 82 9.01 -7.28 -11.74
N ASN A 83 7.80 -7.21 -11.18
CA ASN A 83 6.77 -6.29 -11.62
C ASN A 83 5.98 -5.76 -10.41
N TYR A 84 5.46 -4.54 -10.49
CA TYR A 84 4.55 -4.03 -9.47
C TYR A 84 3.50 -3.11 -10.06
N THR A 85 2.39 -2.98 -9.35
CA THR A 85 1.32 -2.03 -9.64
C THR A 85 0.88 -1.36 -8.34
N THR A 86 0.50 -0.09 -8.43
CA THR A 86 -0.12 0.64 -7.32
C THR A 86 -1.57 0.17 -7.21
N VAL A 87 -1.97 -0.25 -6.01
CA VAL A 87 -3.33 -0.69 -5.73
C VAL A 87 -3.90 0.16 -4.61
N LEU A 88 -5.20 0.41 -4.62
CA LEU A 88 -5.86 0.95 -3.44
C LEU A 88 -5.82 -0.11 -2.33
N PRO A 89 -5.60 0.27 -1.06
CA PRO A 89 -5.49 -0.70 0.02
C PRO A 89 -6.78 -1.50 0.17
N ALA A 90 -6.68 -2.83 0.12
CA ALA A 90 -7.82 -3.75 0.19
C ALA A 90 -8.23 -4.14 1.63
N THR A 91 -7.62 -3.52 2.65
CA THR A 91 -7.90 -3.83 4.07
C THR A 91 -8.09 -2.57 4.89
N VAL A 92 -8.91 -2.64 5.95
CA VAL A 92 -9.15 -1.51 6.88
C VAL A 92 -7.83 -1.01 7.48
N GLN A 93 -6.91 -1.93 7.81
CA GLN A 93 -5.59 -1.57 8.32
C GLN A 93 -4.74 -0.85 7.26
N GLY A 94 -4.78 -1.31 6.00
CA GLY A 94 -4.11 -0.66 4.88
C GLY A 94 -4.65 0.74 4.64
N ILE A 95 -5.97 0.91 4.61
CA ILE A 95 -6.64 2.21 4.50
C ILE A 95 -6.21 3.13 5.65
N ARG A 96 -6.19 2.62 6.88
CA ARG A 96 -5.79 3.40 8.06
C ARG A 96 -4.35 3.88 7.95
N ARG A 97 -3.43 3.02 7.51
CA ARG A 97 -2.03 3.39 7.31
C ARG A 97 -1.87 4.39 6.18
N TYR A 98 -2.54 4.14 5.05
CA TYR A 98 -2.55 5.03 3.89
C TYR A 98 -2.98 6.45 4.29
N LEU A 99 -4.14 6.59 4.94
CA LEU A 99 -4.62 7.89 5.41
C LEU A 99 -3.73 8.48 6.52
N GLY A 100 -3.16 7.64 7.39
CA GLY A 100 -2.32 8.07 8.52
C GLY A 100 -0.88 8.43 8.15
N SER A 101 -0.44 8.09 6.94
CA SER A 101 0.92 8.33 6.44
C SER A 101 1.24 9.81 6.23
N GLY A 102 0.21 10.67 6.21
CA GLY A 102 0.34 12.09 5.89
C GLY A 102 0.26 12.41 4.39
N LEU A 103 0.02 11.40 3.55
CA LEU A 103 -0.18 11.57 2.11
C LEU A 103 -1.44 12.40 1.81
N VAL A 104 -2.48 12.26 2.65
CA VAL A 104 -3.65 13.15 2.63
C VAL A 104 -3.50 14.22 3.71
N LYS A 105 -3.29 15.47 3.29
CA LYS A 105 -3.15 16.60 4.23
C LYS A 105 -4.41 16.73 5.08
N GLY A 106 -4.22 16.76 6.40
CA GLY A 106 -5.31 16.90 7.37
C GLY A 106 -5.80 15.60 7.98
N ILE A 107 -5.35 14.44 7.47
CA ILE A 107 -5.58 13.15 8.12
C ILE A 107 -4.29 12.67 8.78
N GLY A 108 -4.24 12.78 10.11
CA GLY A 108 -3.18 12.19 10.92
C GLY A 108 -3.57 10.80 11.44
N PRO A 109 -2.65 10.05 12.07
CA PRO A 109 -2.88 8.68 12.54
C PRO A 109 -4.13 8.50 13.43
N VAL A 110 -4.45 9.51 14.23
CA VAL A 110 -5.64 9.54 15.10
C VAL A 110 -6.92 9.61 14.28
N PHE A 111 -6.98 10.47 13.27
CA PHE A 111 -8.16 10.61 12.43
C PHE A 111 -8.28 9.46 11.45
N ALA A 112 -7.17 8.95 10.92
CA ALA A 112 -7.17 7.74 10.11
C ALA A 112 -7.78 6.56 10.89
N ASP A 113 -7.42 6.38 12.16
CA ASP A 113 -8.02 5.36 13.03
C ASP A 113 -9.53 5.57 13.21
N ARG A 114 -9.98 6.81 13.46
CA ARG A 114 -11.41 7.10 13.65
C ARG A 114 -12.23 6.92 12.38
N ILE A 115 -11.74 7.42 11.25
CA ILE A 115 -12.43 7.33 9.96
C ILE A 115 -12.56 5.85 9.56
N THR A 116 -11.47 5.08 9.65
CA THR A 116 -11.51 3.65 9.32
C THR A 116 -12.32 2.81 10.29
N ARG A 117 -12.42 3.19 11.57
CA ARG A 117 -13.35 2.54 12.51
C ARG A 117 -14.81 2.82 12.18
N HIS A 118 -15.12 3.97 11.61
CA HIS A 118 -16.49 4.37 11.28
C HIS A 118 -16.95 3.82 9.93
N PHE A 119 -16.12 3.95 8.89
CA PHE A 119 -16.48 3.56 7.51
C PHE A 119 -15.85 2.25 7.05
N GLY A 120 -14.89 1.67 7.79
CA GLY A 120 -14.28 0.40 7.43
C GLY A 120 -13.61 0.42 6.05
N LEU A 121 -13.95 -0.56 5.21
CA LEU A 121 -13.44 -0.68 3.84
C LEU A 121 -13.96 0.41 2.91
N ASP A 122 -15.14 0.97 3.20
CA ASP A 122 -15.78 2.00 2.37
C ASP A 122 -15.12 3.38 2.53
N THR A 123 -14.18 3.51 3.48
CA THR A 123 -13.53 4.78 3.82
C THR A 123 -13.02 5.56 2.60
N LEU A 124 -12.33 4.91 1.67
CA LEU A 124 -11.76 5.59 0.50
C LEU A 124 -12.87 6.10 -0.42
N GLN A 125 -13.87 5.26 -0.68
CA GLN A 125 -15.05 5.62 -1.47
C GLN A 125 -15.80 6.79 -0.82
N ILE A 126 -15.96 6.79 0.50
CA ILE A 126 -16.63 7.89 1.20
C ILE A 126 -15.85 9.20 1.09
N ILE A 127 -14.51 9.17 1.17
CA ILE A 127 -13.71 10.39 0.99
C ILE A 127 -13.83 10.91 -0.44
N GLU A 128 -13.92 10.00 -1.42
CA GLU A 128 -13.98 10.32 -2.85
C GLU A 128 -15.38 10.79 -3.31
N GLU A 129 -16.41 10.02 -3.02
CA GLU A 129 -17.77 10.24 -3.54
C GLU A 129 -18.65 11.05 -2.59
N GLU A 130 -18.48 10.84 -1.28
CA GLU A 130 -19.35 11.42 -0.24
C GLU A 130 -18.58 12.14 0.89
N PRO A 131 -17.59 13.02 0.61
CA PRO A 131 -16.70 13.57 1.65
C PRO A 131 -17.44 14.32 2.76
N LYS A 132 -18.67 14.80 2.51
CA LYS A 132 -19.54 15.43 3.51
C LYS A 132 -19.85 14.50 4.69
N ARG A 133 -19.92 13.18 4.46
CA ARG A 133 -20.19 12.17 5.48
C ARG A 133 -19.06 12.05 6.51
N LEU A 134 -17.86 12.54 6.21
CA LEU A 134 -16.77 12.61 7.17
C LEU A 134 -17.13 13.39 8.45
N ILE A 135 -18.16 14.25 8.42
CA ILE A 135 -18.70 14.92 9.62
C ILE A 135 -19.36 13.95 10.63
N GLU A 136 -19.76 12.75 10.20
CA GLU A 136 -20.28 11.69 11.06
C GLU A 136 -19.21 11.18 12.04
N VAL A 137 -17.93 11.32 11.68
CA VAL A 137 -16.81 10.83 12.49
C VAL A 137 -16.52 11.80 13.65
N PRO A 138 -16.52 11.32 14.92
CA PRO A 138 -16.31 12.16 16.07
C PRO A 138 -15.01 12.98 16.01
N GLY A 139 -15.15 14.31 16.09
CA GLY A 139 -14.03 15.26 16.04
C GLY A 139 -13.65 15.77 14.66
N LEU A 140 -14.29 15.29 13.58
CA LEU A 140 -14.25 15.93 12.27
C LEU A 140 -15.36 16.98 12.16
N GLY A 141 -15.00 18.25 12.38
CA GLY A 141 -15.90 19.37 12.11
C GLY A 141 -15.88 19.81 10.63
N PRO A 142 -16.86 20.59 10.19
CA PRO A 142 -17.06 20.96 8.77
C PRO A 142 -15.83 21.61 8.13
N LYS A 143 -15.07 22.41 8.88
CA LYS A 143 -13.83 23.04 8.41
C LYS A 143 -12.73 22.02 8.09
N ARG A 144 -12.60 20.95 8.89
CA ARG A 144 -11.63 19.88 8.65
C ARG A 144 -12.09 18.95 7.54
N THR A 145 -13.38 18.59 7.54
CA THR A 145 -14.00 17.81 6.46
C THR A 145 -13.73 18.43 5.10
N LYS A 146 -13.96 19.75 4.97
CA LYS A 146 -13.66 20.48 3.73
C LYS A 146 -12.18 20.38 3.34
N LYS A 147 -11.25 20.63 4.28
CA LYS A 147 -9.81 20.52 4.01
C LYS A 147 -9.37 19.12 3.55
N ILE A 148 -9.96 18.08 4.13
CA ILE A 148 -9.64 16.70 3.77
C ILE A 148 -10.14 16.40 2.36
N ALA A 149 -11.36 16.86 2.03
CA ALA A 149 -11.91 16.73 0.68
C ALA A 149 -11.05 17.47 -0.36
N ASP A 150 -10.69 18.73 -0.09
CA ASP A 150 -9.84 19.52 -0.98
C ASP A 150 -8.46 18.84 -1.18
N ALA A 151 -7.85 18.34 -0.10
CA ALA A 151 -6.56 17.64 -0.16
C ALA A 151 -6.62 16.28 -0.87
N TRP A 152 -7.78 15.62 -0.83
CA TRP A 152 -8.01 14.35 -1.54
C TRP A 152 -8.09 14.58 -3.05
N GLU A 153 -8.81 15.60 -3.48
CA GLU A 153 -8.89 15.99 -4.90
C GLU A 153 -7.52 16.41 -5.44
N GLU A 154 -6.73 17.17 -4.67
CA GLU A 154 -5.36 17.55 -5.05
C GLU A 154 -4.40 16.35 -5.18
N GLN A 155 -4.61 15.27 -4.43
CA GLN A 155 -3.80 14.06 -4.53
C GLN A 155 -4.15 13.24 -5.77
N LYS A 156 -5.43 13.24 -6.15
CA LYS A 156 -5.94 12.45 -7.28
C LYS A 156 -5.58 13.08 -8.64
N ALA A 157 -5.31 14.38 -8.68
CA ALA A 157 -4.95 15.17 -9.86
C ALA A 157 -3.46 15.09 -10.19
#